data_AF-A0A2U1KED0-F1
#
_entry.id   AF-A0A2U1KED0-F1
#
_cell.length_a   1.000
_cell.length_b   1.000
_cell.length_c   1.000
_cell.angle_alpha   90.00
_cell.angle_beta   90.00
_cell.angle_gamma   90.00
#
_symmetry.space_group_name_H-M   'P 1'
#
loop_
_entity.id
_entity.type
_entity.pdbx_description
1 polymer ?
#
loop_
_entity_poly.entity_id
_entity_poly.type
_entity_poly.pdbx_seq_one_letter_code
_entity_poly.pdbx_strand_id
1 'polypeptide(L)' 'MTAMSFAVGILAITMLLHAAYSTIQYRALLKITEDEFTGPPYEVMVELMLVLILSLFAGLTVPGNFKSILPDSDENR' A
#
# COMPACT_ATOMS: atom_id res chain seq x y z
N MET A 1 0.44 18.69 4.50
CA MET A 1 0.26 17.23 4.73
C MET A 1 -0.02 16.45 3.45
N THR A 2 -0.82 16.96 2.51
CA THR A 2 -1.25 16.24 1.30
C THR A 2 -0.13 15.73 0.37
N ALA A 3 0.91 16.53 0.13
CA ALA A 3 2.03 16.11 -0.75
C ALA A 3 2.82 14.90 -0.21
N MET A 4 3.02 14.85 1.12
CA MET A 4 3.67 13.71 1.78
C MET A 4 2.80 12.45 1.66
N SER A 5 1.50 12.56 1.94
CA SER A 5 0.55 11.45 1.84
C SER A 5 0.45 10.90 0.41
N PHE A 6 0.53 11.77 -0.59
CA PHE A 6 0.54 11.37 -2.00
C PHE A 6 1.83 10.63 -2.37
N ALA A 7 2.99 11.12 -1.91
CA ALA A 7 4.27 10.42 -2.10
C ALA A 7 4.28 9.04 -1.41
N VAL A 8 3.75 8.95 -0.19
CA VAL A 8 3.56 7.68 0.52
C VAL A 8 2.65 6.74 -0.25
N GLY A 9 1.56 7.25 -0.86
CA GLY A 9 0.68 6.46 -1.73
C GLY A 9 1.40 5.90 -2.95
N ILE A 10 2.21 6.72 -3.65
CA ILE A 10 3.02 6.26 -4.78
C ILE A 10 4.01 5.17 -4.35
N LEU A 11 4.70 5.37 -3.23
CA LEU A 11 5.62 4.37 -2.68
C LEU A 11 4.91 3.07 -2.35
N ALA A 12 3.73 3.13 -1.73
CA ALA A 12 2.92 1.95 -1.43
C ALA A 12 2.53 1.18 -2.70
N ILE A 13 2.17 1.87 -3.77
CA ILE A 13 1.86 1.25 -5.07
C ILE A 13 3.11 0.59 -5.68
N THR A 14 4.27 1.27 -5.65
CA THR A 14 5.52 0.70 -6.16
C THR A 14 5.92 -0.55 -5.39
N MET A 15 5.83 -0.54 -4.06
CA MET A 15 6.09 -1.71 -3.22
C MET A 15 5.07 -2.83 -3.47
N LEU A 16 3.79 -2.50 -3.70
CA LEU A 16 2.79 -3.50 -4.07
C LEU A 16 3.12 -4.19 -5.39
N LEU A 17 3.58 -3.43 -6.39
CA LEU A 17 4.04 -3.97 -7.67
C LEU A 17 5.27 -4.86 -7.50
N HIS A 18 6.20 -4.46 -6.62
CA HIS A 18 7.38 -5.25 -6.29
C HIS A 18 7.01 -6.59 -5.63
N ALA A 19 6.13 -6.58 -4.62
CA ALA A 19 5.63 -7.79 -3.97
C ALA A 19 4.89 -8.72 -4.95
N ALA A 20 4.09 -8.15 -5.85
CA ALA A 20 3.40 -8.91 -6.90
C ALA A 20 4.38 -9.56 -7.86
N TYR A 21 5.38 -8.80 -8.35
CA TYR A 21 6.43 -9.33 -9.21
C TYR A 21 7.24 -10.43 -8.53
N SER A 22 7.67 -10.21 -7.29
CA SER A 22 8.40 -11.19 -6.49
C SER A 22 7.62 -12.49 -6.32
N THR A 23 6.31 -12.41 -6.07
CA THR A 23 5.44 -13.60 -5.97
C THR A 23 5.33 -14.36 -7.30
N ILE A 24 5.17 -13.65 -8.42
CA ILE A 24 5.12 -14.26 -9.76
C ILE A 24 6.46 -14.93 -10.08
N GLN A 25 7.57 -14.26 -9.79
CA GLN A 25 8.92 -14.78 -10.01
C GLN A 25 9.18 -16.02 -9.15
N TYR A 26 8.81 -15.98 -7.87
CA TYR A 26 8.94 -17.14 -6.98
C TYR A 26 8.14 -18.34 -7.49
N ARG A 27 6.90 -18.12 -7.97
CA ARG A 27 6.09 -19.17 -8.59
C ARG A 27 6.68 -19.69 -9.89
N ALA A 28 7.40 -18.87 -10.65
CA ALA A 28 8.13 -19.31 -11.84
C ALA A 28 9.35 -20.15 -11.46
N LEU A 29 10.08 -19.76 -10.42
CA LEU A 29 11.24 -20.50 -9.91
C LEU A 29 10.85 -21.90 -9.44
N LEU A 30 9.80 -22.03 -8.62
CA LEU A 30 9.32 -23.34 -8.15
C LEU A 30 8.98 -24.29 -9.32
N LYS A 31 8.43 -23.77 -10.42
CA LYS A 31 8.14 -24.58 -11.61
C LYS A 31 9.40 -25.08 -12.31
N ILE A 32 10.49 -24.32 -12.24
CA ILE A 32 11.78 -24.67 -12.87
C ILE A 32 12.53 -25.68 -11.99
N THR A 33 12.46 -25.51 -10.68
CA THR A 33 13.14 -26.39 -9.71
C THR A 33 12.34 -27.64 -9.36
N GLU A 34 11.10 -27.75 -9.84
CA GLU A 34 10.15 -28.81 -9.52
C GLU A 34 9.82 -28.89 -8.02
N ASP A 35 10.00 -27.79 -7.29
CA ASP A 35 9.69 -27.69 -5.87
C ASP A 35 8.19 -27.48 -5.65
N GLU A 36 7.67 -28.06 -4.57
CA GLU A 36 6.27 -27.89 -4.18
C GLU A 36 6.03 -26.49 -3.58
N PHE A 37 4.92 -25.86 -3.98
CA PHE A 37 4.51 -24.59 -3.38
C PHE A 37 3.93 -24.81 -1.98
N THR A 38 4.72 -24.52 -0.95
CA THR A 38 4.29 -24.57 0.45
C THR A 38 3.67 -23.26 0.93
N GLY A 39 3.91 -22.16 0.22
CA GLY A 39 3.41 -20.84 0.57
C GLY A 39 4.29 -19.74 -0.04
N PRO A 40 3.85 -18.48 0.02
CA PRO A 40 4.65 -17.35 -0.44
C PRO A 40 5.85 -17.09 0.51
N PRO A 41 6.93 -16.46 0.01
CA PRO A 41 8.09 -16.13 0.83
C PRO A 41 7.71 -15.20 2.00
N TYR A 42 8.32 -15.41 3.16
CA TYR A 42 8.09 -14.58 4.35
C TYR A 42 8.36 -13.09 4.09
N GLU A 43 9.37 -12.78 3.28
CA GLU A 43 9.71 -11.40 2.91
C GLU A 43 8.56 -10.69 2.19
N VAL A 44 7.90 -11.39 1.25
CA VAL A 44 6.73 -10.87 0.54
C VAL A 44 5.56 -10.63 1.51
N MET A 45 5.37 -11.51 2.51
CA MET A 45 4.34 -11.31 3.53
C MET A 45 4.60 -10.05 4.36
N VAL A 46 5.84 -9.81 4.77
CA VAL A 46 6.23 -8.60 5.50
C VAL A 46 6.07 -7.35 4.63
N GLU A 47 6.49 -7.42 3.36
CA GLU A 47 6.34 -6.33 2.40
C GLU A 47 4.86 -5.96 2.21
N LEU A 48 3.97 -6.94 2.02
CA LEU A 48 2.53 -6.71 1.89
C LEU A 48 1.90 -6.12 3.16
N MET A 49 2.34 -6.52 4.34
CA MET A 49 1.88 -5.93 5.61
C MET A 49 2.28 -4.45 5.71
N LEU A 50 3.51 -4.10 5.31
CA LEU A 50 3.96 -2.70 5.29
C LEU A 50 3.19 -1.89 4.24
N VAL A 51 3.00 -2.44 3.04
CA VAL A 51 2.19 -1.82 1.97
C VAL A 51 0.78 -1.51 2.44
N LEU A 52 0.15 -2.42 3.19
CA LEU A 52 -1.18 -2.22 3.74
C LEU A 52 -1.22 -1.02 4.69
N ILE A 53 -0.28 -0.96 5.64
CA ILE A 53 -0.19 0.14 6.61
C ILE A 53 0.02 1.47 5.89
N LEU A 54 0.94 1.53 4.94
CA LEU A 54 1.24 2.74 4.17
C LEU A 54 0.05 3.18 3.30
N SER A 55 -0.66 2.24 2.69
CA SER A 55 -1.86 2.51 1.89
C SER A 55 -2.99 3.08 2.74
N LEU A 56 -3.22 2.52 3.93
CA LEU A 56 -4.21 3.04 4.87
C LEU A 56 -3.83 4.43 5.35
N PHE A 57 -2.56 4.66 5.68
CA PHE A 57 -2.07 5.98 6.07
C PHE A 57 -2.29 7.01 4.97
N ALA A 58 -1.91 6.70 3.72
CA ALA A 58 -2.13 7.58 2.59
C ALA A 58 -3.63 7.82 2.35
N GLY A 59 -4.44 6.77 2.32
CA GLY A 59 -5.88 6.84 2.06
C GLY A 59 -6.67 7.63 3.10
N LEU A 60 -6.24 7.64 4.36
CA LEU A 60 -6.87 8.41 5.44
C LEU A 60 -6.42 9.87 5.50
N THR A 61 -5.25 10.20 4.96
CA THR A 61 -4.66 11.55 5.07
C THR A 61 -4.76 12.38 3.79
N VAL A 62 -5.01 11.73 2.64
CA VAL A 62 -5.30 12.38 1.35
C VAL A 62 -6.63 13.12 1.33
N PRO A 63 -7.78 12.52 1.70
CA PRO A 63 -8.99 13.28 1.96
C PRO A 63 -8.70 14.14 3.19
N GLY A 64 -8.63 15.46 2.98
CA GLY A 64 -8.25 16.41 4.02
C GLY A 64 -9.22 16.45 5.20
N ASN A 65 -9.07 17.46 6.05
CA ASN A 65 -9.92 17.58 7.23
C ASN A 65 -11.41 17.66 6.86
N PHE A 66 -12.24 17.03 7.69
CA PHE A 66 -13.68 17.21 7.61
C PHE A 66 -14.02 18.68 7.81
N LYS A 67 -14.86 19.23 6.94
CA LYS A 67 -15.43 20.56 7.14
C LYS A 67 -16.63 20.49 8.08
N SER A 68 -16.83 21.56 8.84
CA SER A 68 -18.02 21.72 9.67
C SER A 68 -19.29 21.71 8.81
N ILE A 69 -20.39 21.18 9.36
CA ILE A 69 -21.71 21.22 8.72
C ILE A 69 -22.40 22.58 8.91
N LEU A 70 -21.91 23.41 9.82
CA LEU A 70 -22.56 24.67 10.17
C LEU A 70 -22.20 25.75 9.13
N PRO A 71 -23.19 26.38 8.47
CA PRO A 71 -22.94 27.24 7.32
C PRO A 71 -22.12 28.52 7.63
N ASP A 72 -22.17 29.04 8.86
CA ASP A 72 -21.42 30.25 9.26
C ASP A 72 -20.21 29.93 10.15
N SER A 73 -19.70 28.70 10.09
CA SER A 73 -18.45 28.34 10.77
C SER A 73 -17.24 28.92 10.05
N ASP A 74 -16.19 29.26 10.81
CA ASP A 74 -14.96 29.85 10.25
C ASP A 74 -14.27 28.95 9.20
N GLU A 75 -14.49 27.63 9.23
CA GLU A 75 -13.97 26.66 8.24
C GLU A 75 -14.78 26.62 6.92
N ASN A 76 -15.99 27.20 6.93
CA ASN A 76 -16.91 27.29 5.79
C ASN A 76 -17.04 28.69 5.19
N ARG A 77 -16.49 29.71 5.85
CA ARG A 77 -16.39 31.07 5.31
C ARG A 77 -15.33 31.20 4.21
#